data_AF-X1U7S9-F1
#
_entry.id   AF-X1U7S9-F1
#
_cell.length_a   1.000
_cell.length_b   1.000
_cell.length_c   1.000
_cell.angle_alpha   90.00
_cell.angle_beta   90.00
_cell.angle_gamma   90.00
#
_symmetry.space_group_name_H-M   'P 1'
#
loop_
_entity.id
_entity.type
_entity.pdbx_description
1 polymer ?
#
loop_
_entity_poly.entity_id
_entity_poly.type
_entity_poly.pdbx_seq_one_letter_code
_entity_poly.pdbx_strand_id
1 'polypeptide(L)'
;GEWRVKDTPISENSFTGLGLGAALTGLRPIVEIMFGDFLMLALDQIANQAAKIRYMSGGQTKVPLTIRSSIGGGRSGAAQHSQSLQALVCHLPGLKVVVPSSAYEAKGLLKTAIRDDNPVIFFEHKMEHNKTYEIPEGEYTIPFGVANILRKGKDITIVGTSNQALKALQVAERLTKEGIDAEIIDPRTLVPLDRDTIINSVKKTRKLLIVDEGYERCGVAAEIAMSILGDVFYYLDLPIKRLATANFPLPFSPALE
;
A
#
# COMPACT_ATOMS: atom_id res chain seq x y z
N GLY A 1 24.36 5.52 -14.49
CA GLY A 1 24.79 6.33 -15.65
C GLY A 1 23.58 7.04 -16.23
N GLU A 2 23.80 8.16 -16.91
CA GLU A 2 22.75 9.08 -17.39
C GLU A 2 21.68 8.45 -18.30
N TRP A 3 21.95 7.27 -18.89
CA TRP A 3 20.96 6.53 -19.68
C TRP A 3 19.97 5.69 -18.86
N ARG A 4 20.22 5.52 -17.55
CA ARG A 4 19.40 4.65 -16.67
C ARG A 4 18.59 5.42 -15.63
N VAL A 5 18.99 6.65 -15.33
CA VAL A 5 18.30 7.54 -14.39
C VAL A 5 18.15 8.86 -15.13
N LYS A 6 16.91 9.30 -15.32
CA LYS A 6 16.55 10.43 -16.17
C LYS A 6 15.65 11.37 -15.38
N ASP A 7 16.09 12.62 -15.23
CA ASP A 7 15.21 13.67 -14.78
C ASP A 7 14.21 14.00 -15.88
N THR A 8 12.98 14.30 -15.49
CA THR A 8 11.88 14.63 -16.40
C THR A 8 11.40 16.05 -16.15
N PRO A 9 10.79 16.71 -17.15
CA PRO A 9 9.95 17.88 -16.88
C PRO A 9 8.80 17.53 -15.90
N ILE A 10 8.20 18.55 -15.29
CA ILE A 10 7.02 18.43 -14.43
C ILE A 10 5.80 18.17 -15.33
N SER A 11 5.58 16.91 -15.68
CA SER A 11 4.56 16.47 -16.64
C SER A 11 4.20 15.00 -16.40
N GLU A 12 3.55 14.72 -15.28
CA GLU A 12 3.27 13.37 -14.75
C GLU A 12 2.61 12.46 -15.77
N ASN A 13 1.61 12.95 -16.48
CA ASN A 13 0.95 12.17 -17.53
C ASN A 13 1.93 11.79 -18.64
N SER A 14 2.74 12.75 -19.10
CA SER A 14 3.66 12.55 -20.22
C SER A 14 4.77 11.56 -19.88
N PHE A 15 5.44 11.73 -18.74
CA PHE A 15 6.53 10.81 -18.38
C PHE A 15 6.02 9.43 -17.96
N THR A 16 4.80 9.33 -17.42
CA THR A 16 4.17 8.03 -17.14
C THR A 16 3.84 7.31 -18.44
N GLY A 17 3.31 8.02 -19.45
CA GLY A 17 3.08 7.47 -20.78
C GLY A 17 4.37 7.07 -21.49
N LEU A 18 5.45 7.83 -21.33
CA LEU A 18 6.79 7.46 -21.81
C LEU A 18 7.26 6.16 -21.15
N GLY A 19 7.09 6.03 -19.83
CA GLY A 19 7.37 4.80 -19.09
C GLY A 19 6.55 3.62 -19.60
N LEU A 20 5.26 3.80 -19.84
CA LEU A 20 4.43 2.75 -20.44
C LEU A 20 4.92 2.35 -21.83
N GLY A 21 5.19 3.31 -22.72
CA GLY A 21 5.73 3.03 -24.06
C GLY A 21 7.06 2.28 -24.01
N ALA A 22 7.96 2.66 -23.10
CA ALA A 22 9.21 1.94 -22.85
C ALA A 22 8.97 0.50 -22.37
N ALA A 23 8.00 0.28 -21.48
CA ALA A 23 7.64 -1.06 -21.01
C ALA A 23 7.11 -1.94 -22.16
N LEU A 24 6.25 -1.38 -23.02
CA LEU A 24 5.67 -2.09 -24.18
C LEU A 24 6.70 -2.41 -25.26
N THR A 25 7.81 -1.67 -25.31
CA THR A 25 8.91 -1.86 -26.27
C THR A 25 10.07 -2.68 -25.70
N GLY A 26 9.87 -3.32 -24.54
CA GLY A 26 10.77 -4.34 -23.99
C GLY A 26 11.68 -3.87 -22.86
N LEU A 27 11.57 -2.62 -22.40
CA LEU A 27 12.27 -2.14 -21.20
C LEU A 27 11.47 -2.47 -19.92
N ARG A 28 12.07 -2.23 -18.76
CA ARG A 28 11.44 -2.40 -17.43
C ARG A 28 11.54 -1.11 -16.61
N PRO A 29 10.79 -0.07 -16.97
CA PRO A 29 10.94 1.26 -16.37
C PRO A 29 10.42 1.30 -14.94
N ILE A 30 11.08 2.13 -14.13
CA ILE A 30 10.64 2.55 -12.82
C ILE A 30 10.30 4.04 -12.95
N VAL A 31 9.02 4.36 -12.93
CA VAL A 31 8.52 5.74 -12.98
C VAL A 31 8.31 6.21 -11.55
N GLU A 32 8.85 7.38 -11.20
CA GLU A 32 8.62 8.00 -9.90
C GLU A 32 7.65 9.17 -10.06
N ILE A 33 6.57 9.14 -9.28
CA ILE A 33 5.67 10.27 -9.08
C ILE A 33 5.97 10.80 -7.68
N MET A 34 6.38 12.07 -7.57
CA MET A 34 6.97 12.61 -6.34
C MET A 34 6.06 12.45 -5.11
N PHE A 35 4.79 12.81 -5.25
CA PHE A 35 3.77 12.69 -4.21
C PHE A 35 2.53 11.98 -4.75
N GLY A 36 1.88 11.20 -3.89
CA GLY A 36 0.67 10.45 -4.23
C GLY A 36 -0.45 11.35 -4.73
N ASP A 37 -0.47 12.61 -4.31
CA ASP A 37 -1.39 13.64 -4.79
C ASP A 37 -1.30 13.83 -6.32
N PHE A 38 -0.10 13.70 -6.90
CA PHE A 38 0.15 13.89 -8.33
C PHE A 38 -0.18 12.66 -9.18
N LEU A 39 -0.55 11.52 -8.58
CA LEU A 39 -1.11 10.38 -9.31
C LEU A 39 -2.35 10.77 -10.12
N MET A 40 -3.12 11.74 -9.64
CA MET A 40 -4.30 12.24 -10.32
C MET A 40 -3.97 12.82 -11.70
N LEU A 41 -2.78 13.40 -11.88
CA LEU A 41 -2.33 13.95 -13.16
C LEU A 41 -1.95 12.84 -14.17
N ALA A 42 -1.49 11.68 -13.70
CA ALA A 42 -1.10 10.55 -14.53
C ALA A 42 -2.19 9.46 -14.67
N LEU A 43 -3.39 9.70 -14.13
CA LEU A 43 -4.36 8.63 -13.92
C LEU A 43 -4.85 8.00 -15.23
N ASP A 44 -4.90 8.73 -16.34
CA ASP A 44 -5.27 8.12 -17.63
C ASP A 44 -4.24 7.06 -18.07
N GLN A 45 -2.95 7.38 -18.01
CA GLN A 45 -1.87 6.44 -18.33
C GLN A 45 -1.86 5.23 -17.40
N ILE A 46 -2.20 5.43 -16.13
CA ILE A 46 -2.25 4.35 -15.13
C ILE A 46 -3.50 3.48 -15.34
N ALA A 47 -4.68 4.10 -15.35
CA ALA A 47 -5.98 3.44 -15.24
C ALA A 47 -6.49 2.90 -16.58
N ASN A 48 -6.33 3.65 -17.65
CA ASN A 48 -6.88 3.27 -18.96
C ASN A 48 -5.84 2.56 -19.81
N GLN A 49 -4.58 2.98 -19.74
CA GLN A 49 -3.54 2.42 -20.58
C GLN A 49 -2.84 1.24 -19.90
N ALA A 50 -2.03 1.50 -18.87
CA ALA A 50 -1.17 0.48 -18.24
C ALA A 50 -1.96 -0.69 -17.66
N ALA A 51 -3.02 -0.41 -16.88
CA ALA A 51 -3.83 -1.43 -16.22
C ALA A 51 -4.53 -2.39 -17.20
N LYS A 52 -4.98 -1.88 -18.36
CA LYS A 52 -5.92 -2.60 -19.23
C LYS A 52 -5.28 -3.18 -20.48
N ILE A 53 -4.17 -2.64 -20.97
CA ILE A 53 -3.63 -3.02 -22.29
C ILE A 53 -3.28 -4.51 -22.40
N ARG A 54 -2.80 -5.14 -21.31
CA ARG A 54 -2.56 -6.59 -21.28
C ARG A 54 -3.85 -7.39 -21.50
N TYR A 55 -4.96 -6.96 -20.89
CA TYR A 55 -6.26 -7.60 -21.07
C TYR A 55 -6.83 -7.31 -22.47
N MET A 56 -6.83 -6.05 -22.91
CA MET A 56 -7.38 -5.64 -24.22
C MET A 56 -6.64 -6.26 -25.41
N SER A 57 -5.36 -6.55 -25.25
CA SER A 57 -4.56 -7.27 -26.27
C SER A 57 -4.73 -8.79 -26.22
N GLY A 58 -5.62 -9.34 -25.39
CA GLY A 58 -5.75 -10.79 -25.23
C GLY A 58 -4.50 -11.47 -24.68
N GLY A 59 -3.69 -10.74 -23.89
CA GLY A 59 -2.43 -11.24 -23.33
C GLY A 59 -1.23 -11.22 -24.28
N GLN A 60 -1.35 -10.63 -25.47
CA GLN A 60 -0.26 -10.54 -26.45
C GLN A 60 0.90 -9.63 -25.99
N THR A 61 0.63 -8.69 -25.08
CA THR A 61 1.67 -7.81 -24.51
C THR A 61 1.80 -7.97 -23.00
N LYS A 62 3.02 -7.72 -22.51
CA LYS A 62 3.35 -7.56 -21.09
C LYS A 62 3.50 -6.08 -20.79
N VAL A 63 3.35 -5.70 -19.52
CA VAL A 63 3.50 -4.31 -19.07
C VAL A 63 4.40 -4.29 -17.84
N PRO A 64 5.71 -4.56 -17.99
CA PRO A 64 6.66 -4.58 -16.86
C PRO A 64 7.00 -3.15 -16.40
N LEU A 65 6.05 -2.49 -15.75
CA LEU A 65 6.12 -1.09 -15.33
C LEU A 65 5.93 -1.00 -13.81
N THR A 66 6.92 -0.45 -13.11
CA THR A 66 6.77 -0.10 -11.69
C THR A 66 6.59 1.42 -11.57
N ILE A 67 5.49 1.86 -10.97
CA ILE A 67 5.24 3.27 -10.65
C ILE A 67 5.35 3.43 -9.14
N ARG A 68 6.34 4.18 -8.69
CA ARG A 68 6.56 4.47 -7.27
C ARG A 68 6.02 5.85 -6.93
N SER A 69 5.43 5.99 -5.75
CA SER A 69 4.98 7.27 -5.25
C SER A 69 4.98 7.29 -3.73
N SER A 70 5.09 8.48 -3.14
CA SER A 70 5.02 8.64 -1.69
C SER A 70 3.59 8.94 -1.19
N ILE A 71 3.23 8.51 0.02
CA ILE A 71 1.94 8.74 0.70
C ILE A 71 2.14 9.15 2.17
N GLY A 72 1.04 9.52 2.82
CA GLY A 72 0.99 9.83 4.26
C GLY A 72 1.15 11.31 4.60
N GLY A 73 0.70 11.73 5.78
CA GLY A 73 0.89 13.05 6.35
C GLY A 73 2.05 13.11 7.35
N GLY A 74 1.95 14.03 8.32
CA GLY A 74 2.85 14.13 9.47
C GLY A 74 4.08 15.03 9.27
N ARG A 75 4.03 15.91 8.25
CA ARG A 75 5.10 16.88 7.94
C ARG A 75 4.55 18.26 7.61
N SER A 76 3.32 18.57 8.03
CA SER A 76 2.65 19.83 7.70
C SER A 76 2.60 20.09 6.19
N GLY A 77 2.33 19.04 5.40
CA GLY A 77 2.20 19.12 3.94
C GLY A 77 0.89 19.75 3.47
N ALA A 78 -0.03 20.04 4.41
CA ALA A 78 -1.37 20.53 4.15
C ALA A 78 -2.17 19.64 3.18
N ALA A 79 -3.23 20.19 2.59
CA ALA A 79 -4.27 19.42 1.92
C ALA A 79 -3.87 18.73 0.61
N GLN A 80 -2.87 19.25 -0.13
CA GLN A 80 -2.52 18.82 -1.49
C GLN A 80 -1.19 18.06 -1.60
N HIS A 81 -0.56 17.73 -0.46
CA HIS A 81 0.70 16.98 -0.41
C HIS A 81 0.69 15.93 0.71
N SER A 82 -0.47 15.56 1.24
CA SER A 82 -0.59 14.68 2.42
C SER A 82 -1.60 13.55 2.21
N GLN A 83 -2.12 13.40 1.00
CA GLN A 83 -3.17 12.42 0.74
C GLN A 83 -2.60 11.00 0.66
N SER A 84 -3.34 10.06 1.23
CA SER A 84 -3.12 8.62 1.06
C SER A 84 -4.18 8.09 0.09
N LEU A 85 -3.87 8.11 -1.21
CA LEU A 85 -4.80 7.85 -2.32
C LEU A 85 -4.75 6.41 -2.87
N GLN A 86 -4.13 5.47 -2.14
CA GLN A 86 -3.99 4.08 -2.58
C GLN A 86 -5.33 3.41 -2.94
N ALA A 87 -6.44 3.82 -2.29
CA ALA A 87 -7.76 3.29 -2.57
C ALA A 87 -8.21 3.49 -4.04
N LEU A 88 -7.84 4.62 -4.66
CA LEU A 88 -8.21 4.94 -6.03
C LEU A 88 -7.66 3.90 -7.01
N VAL A 89 -6.40 3.53 -6.85
CA VAL A 89 -5.75 2.57 -7.74
C VAL A 89 -6.03 1.12 -7.36
N CYS A 90 -6.36 0.83 -6.09
CA CYS A 90 -6.83 -0.50 -5.69
C CYS A 90 -8.12 -0.90 -6.40
N HIS A 91 -8.97 0.09 -6.72
CA HIS A 91 -10.24 -0.15 -7.41
C HIS A 91 -10.06 -0.52 -8.90
N LEU A 92 -8.88 -0.31 -9.50
CA LEU A 92 -8.66 -0.46 -10.93
C LEU A 92 -8.14 -1.87 -11.27
N PRO A 93 -8.92 -2.70 -11.98
CA PRO A 93 -8.49 -4.05 -12.36
C PRO A 93 -7.28 -4.01 -13.30
N GLY A 94 -6.37 -4.97 -13.12
CA GLY A 94 -5.15 -5.10 -13.91
C GLY A 94 -3.92 -4.43 -13.28
N LEU A 95 -4.10 -3.63 -12.22
CA LEU A 95 -3.01 -3.15 -11.38
C LEU A 95 -2.71 -4.12 -10.24
N LYS A 96 -1.45 -4.06 -9.77
CA LYS A 96 -1.04 -4.56 -8.46
C LYS A 96 -0.68 -3.37 -7.57
N VAL A 97 -1.04 -3.40 -6.30
CA VAL A 97 -0.86 -2.26 -5.39
C VAL A 97 -0.17 -2.71 -4.11
N VAL A 98 0.95 -2.07 -3.80
CA VAL A 98 1.90 -2.47 -2.76
C VAL A 98 2.15 -1.29 -1.81
N VAL A 99 2.19 -1.57 -0.51
CA VAL A 99 2.26 -0.57 0.58
C VAL A 99 3.22 -1.06 1.70
N PRO A 100 4.54 -1.14 1.46
CA PRO A 100 5.51 -1.55 2.48
C PRO A 100 5.40 -0.74 3.79
N SER A 101 5.66 -1.41 4.91
CA SER A 101 5.70 -0.77 6.24
C SER A 101 7.09 -0.38 6.73
N SER A 102 8.14 -1.11 6.31
CA SER A 102 9.53 -0.93 6.77
C SER A 102 10.54 -1.06 5.62
N ALA A 103 11.82 -0.78 5.88
CA ALA A 103 12.86 -0.95 4.87
C ALA A 103 13.05 -2.41 4.42
N TYR A 104 12.80 -3.39 5.31
CA TYR A 104 12.82 -4.80 4.94
C TYR A 104 11.75 -5.10 3.88
N GLU A 105 10.53 -4.64 4.17
CA GLU A 105 9.40 -4.79 3.26
C GLU A 105 9.64 -4.06 1.94
N ALA A 106 10.13 -2.81 2.01
CA ALA A 106 10.39 -1.99 0.84
C ALA A 106 11.40 -2.64 -0.11
N LYS A 107 12.54 -3.12 0.41
CA LYS A 107 13.57 -3.79 -0.40
C LYS A 107 13.02 -5.06 -1.07
N GLY A 108 12.36 -5.92 -0.31
CA GLY A 108 11.86 -7.19 -0.82
C GLY A 108 10.75 -7.02 -1.85
N LEU A 109 9.76 -6.18 -1.55
CA LEU A 109 8.59 -5.95 -2.40
C LEU A 109 8.93 -5.14 -3.65
N LEU A 110 9.83 -4.14 -3.55
CA LEU A 110 10.23 -3.35 -4.72
C LEU A 110 10.97 -4.22 -5.75
N LYS A 111 11.80 -5.16 -5.29
CA LYS A 111 12.47 -6.11 -6.17
C LYS A 111 11.47 -7.05 -6.85
N THR A 112 10.42 -7.47 -6.14
CA THR A 112 9.30 -8.21 -6.74
C THR A 112 8.57 -7.36 -7.77
N ALA A 113 8.30 -6.07 -7.48
CA ALA A 113 7.62 -5.14 -8.39
C ALA A 113 8.39 -4.96 -9.71
N ILE A 114 9.69 -4.70 -9.62
CA ILE A 114 10.55 -4.51 -10.80
C ILE A 114 10.60 -5.78 -11.67
N ARG A 115 10.40 -6.96 -11.08
CA ARG A 115 10.40 -8.27 -11.75
C ARG A 115 9.03 -8.70 -12.27
N ASP A 116 7.96 -8.02 -11.89
CA ASP A 116 6.61 -8.34 -12.35
C ASP A 116 6.39 -7.92 -13.80
N ASP A 117 5.68 -8.73 -14.57
CA ASP A 117 5.36 -8.43 -15.99
C ASP A 117 4.03 -7.66 -16.14
N ASN A 118 3.52 -7.10 -15.04
CA ASN A 118 2.30 -6.30 -14.94
C ASN A 118 2.59 -4.93 -14.32
N PRO A 119 1.72 -3.93 -14.52
CA PRO A 119 1.88 -2.64 -13.87
C PRO A 119 1.72 -2.78 -12.35
N VAL A 120 2.71 -2.29 -11.62
CA VAL A 120 2.72 -2.27 -10.15
C VAL A 120 2.77 -0.84 -9.66
N ILE A 121 1.83 -0.46 -8.80
CA ILE A 121 1.86 0.79 -8.05
C ILE A 121 2.45 0.51 -6.67
N PHE A 122 3.55 1.18 -6.36
CA PHE A 122 4.34 0.97 -5.16
C PHE A 122 4.34 2.24 -4.31
N PHE A 123 3.66 2.19 -3.18
CA PHE A 123 3.48 3.33 -2.29
C PHE A 123 4.44 3.30 -1.10
N GLU A 124 5.17 4.40 -0.93
CA GLU A 124 6.12 4.58 0.16
C GLU A 124 5.62 5.60 1.15
N HIS A 125 5.69 5.30 2.43
CA HIS A 125 5.25 6.24 3.43
C HIS A 125 6.36 7.26 3.76
N LYS A 126 6.07 8.56 3.61
CA LYS A 126 7.07 9.64 3.78
C LYS A 126 7.75 9.61 5.14
N MET A 127 7.04 9.23 6.20
CA MET A 127 7.62 9.15 7.55
C MET A 127 8.66 8.05 7.72
N GLU A 128 8.75 7.08 6.81
CA GLU A 128 9.71 5.97 6.91
C GLU A 128 11.03 6.25 6.19
N HIS A 129 11.08 7.22 5.26
CA HIS A 129 12.29 7.51 4.48
C HIS A 129 13.51 7.93 5.33
N ASN A 130 13.28 8.58 6.48
CA ASN A 130 14.36 9.06 7.35
C ASN A 130 14.70 8.08 8.49
N LYS A 131 14.11 6.88 8.49
CA LYS A 131 14.35 5.87 9.52
C LYS A 131 15.38 4.84 9.06
N THR A 132 16.19 4.38 10.00
CA THR A 132 17.17 3.32 9.78
C THR A 132 16.65 2.00 10.32
N TYR A 133 16.86 0.92 9.57
CA TYR A 133 16.47 -0.44 9.95
C TYR A 133 17.63 -1.37 9.70
N GLU A 134 17.80 -2.35 10.58
CA GLU A 134 18.65 -3.51 10.29
C GLU A 134 17.89 -4.45 9.36
N ILE A 135 18.47 -4.74 8.20
CA ILE A 135 17.88 -5.64 7.21
C ILE A 135 18.94 -6.63 6.70
N PRO A 136 18.55 -7.82 6.24
CA PRO A 136 19.51 -8.78 5.70
C PRO A 136 20.32 -8.21 4.53
N GLU A 137 21.61 -8.49 4.56
CA GLU A 137 22.50 -8.30 3.42
C GLU A 137 22.09 -9.23 2.25
N GLY A 138 22.60 -8.94 1.06
CA GLY A 138 22.31 -9.73 -0.12
C GLY A 138 20.91 -9.52 -0.68
N GLU A 139 20.49 -10.43 -1.56
CA GLU A 139 19.27 -10.35 -2.33
C GLU A 139 18.14 -11.19 -1.71
N TYR A 140 16.96 -10.58 -1.57
CA TYR A 140 15.72 -11.27 -1.31
C TYR A 140 14.57 -10.59 -2.03
N THR A 141 13.46 -11.32 -2.15
CA THR A 141 12.19 -10.85 -2.72
C THR A 141 11.07 -11.27 -1.79
N ILE A 142 10.02 -10.45 -1.69
CA ILE A 142 8.81 -10.78 -0.94
C ILE A 142 7.67 -10.95 -1.95
N PRO A 143 6.98 -12.09 -1.99
CA PRO A 143 5.88 -12.30 -2.92
C PRO A 143 4.71 -11.36 -2.60
N PHE A 144 4.03 -10.89 -3.64
CA PHE A 144 2.78 -10.16 -3.48
C PHE A 144 1.67 -11.05 -2.96
N GLY A 145 0.72 -10.45 -2.23
CA GLY A 145 -0.40 -11.18 -1.63
C GLY A 145 0.01 -12.11 -0.48
N VAL A 146 1.14 -11.82 0.18
CA VAL A 146 1.58 -12.55 1.38
C VAL A 146 1.83 -11.55 2.50
N ALA A 147 0.91 -11.51 3.47
CA ALA A 147 0.99 -10.62 4.62
C ALA A 147 2.09 -11.04 5.61
N ASN A 148 2.46 -10.12 6.50
CA ASN A 148 3.36 -10.37 7.62
C ASN A 148 2.59 -10.33 8.94
N ILE A 149 2.72 -11.37 9.76
CA ILE A 149 2.27 -11.30 11.15
C ILE A 149 3.44 -10.76 11.98
N LEU A 150 3.45 -9.45 12.22
CA LEU A 150 4.52 -8.76 12.95
C LEU A 150 4.58 -9.18 14.43
N ARG A 151 3.42 -9.49 15.01
CA ARG A 151 3.28 -9.95 16.39
C ARG A 151 2.10 -10.90 16.48
N LYS A 152 2.29 -12.07 17.08
CA LYS A 152 1.17 -12.98 17.37
C LYS A 152 0.40 -12.50 18.59
N GLY A 153 -0.91 -12.72 18.57
CA GLY A 153 -1.79 -12.44 19.71
C GLY A 153 -3.06 -13.26 19.67
N LYS A 154 -3.93 -13.08 20.67
CA LYS A 154 -5.17 -13.88 20.85
C LYS A 154 -6.43 -13.07 21.15
N ASP A 155 -6.33 -11.79 21.52
CA ASP A 155 -7.49 -11.03 22.00
C ASP A 155 -8.14 -10.14 20.94
N ILE A 156 -7.34 -9.64 19.99
CA ILE A 156 -7.78 -8.80 18.86
C ILE A 156 -6.80 -8.92 17.68
N THR A 157 -7.30 -8.94 16.46
CA THR A 157 -6.52 -8.76 15.23
C THR A 157 -6.49 -7.28 14.86
N ILE A 158 -5.31 -6.74 14.61
CA ILE A 158 -5.11 -5.38 14.09
C ILE A 158 -4.38 -5.49 12.75
N VAL A 159 -5.04 -5.08 11.67
CA VAL A 159 -4.44 -4.96 10.34
C VAL A 159 -4.05 -3.50 10.12
N GLY A 160 -2.75 -3.19 10.06
CA GLY A 160 -2.25 -1.84 9.81
C GLY A 160 -1.61 -1.74 8.44
N THR A 161 -2.03 -0.79 7.60
CA THR A 161 -1.42 -0.59 6.28
C THR A 161 -0.15 0.26 6.38
N SER A 162 0.91 -0.10 5.64
CA SER A 162 2.17 0.64 5.59
C SER A 162 2.67 1.05 7.00
N ASN A 163 3.00 2.33 7.25
CA ASN A 163 3.48 2.79 8.55
C ASN A 163 2.49 2.52 9.71
N GLN A 164 1.19 2.38 9.44
CA GLN A 164 0.21 2.07 10.48
C GLN A 164 0.42 0.68 11.09
N ALA A 165 1.04 -0.26 10.37
CA ALA A 165 1.43 -1.57 10.93
C ALA A 165 2.50 -1.41 12.04
N LEU A 166 3.48 -0.54 11.82
CA LEU A 166 4.53 -0.26 12.80
C LEU A 166 4.00 0.52 14.00
N LYS A 167 3.09 1.49 13.78
CA LYS A 167 2.39 2.18 14.88
C LYS A 167 1.55 1.19 15.70
N ALA A 168 0.83 0.28 15.06
CA ALA A 168 0.06 -0.75 15.73
C ALA A 168 0.96 -1.69 16.56
N LEU A 169 2.13 -2.05 16.05
CA LEU A 169 3.12 -2.84 16.79
C LEU A 169 3.58 -2.14 18.08
N GLN A 170 3.90 -0.85 18.02
CA GLN A 170 4.28 -0.04 19.20
C GLN A 170 3.13 0.04 20.22
N VAL A 171 1.90 0.19 19.76
CA VAL A 171 0.72 0.21 20.65
C VAL A 171 0.47 -1.15 21.29
N ALA A 172 0.72 -2.26 20.58
CA ALA A 172 0.56 -3.62 21.12
C ALA A 172 1.43 -3.88 22.35
N GLU A 173 2.64 -3.29 22.42
CA GLU A 173 3.50 -3.37 23.60
C GLU A 173 2.89 -2.70 24.83
N ARG A 174 2.13 -1.61 24.62
CA ARG A 174 1.39 -0.92 25.69
C ARG A 174 0.15 -1.72 26.10
N LEU A 175 -0.62 -2.21 25.14
CA LEU A 175 -1.80 -3.04 25.37
C LEU A 175 -1.47 -4.30 26.18
N THR A 176 -0.28 -4.89 25.95
CA THR A 176 0.18 -6.05 26.73
C THR A 176 0.27 -5.75 28.23
N LYS A 177 0.66 -4.53 28.61
CA LYS A 177 0.71 -4.09 30.03
C LYS A 177 -0.68 -3.92 30.65
N GLU A 178 -1.69 -3.72 29.82
CA GLU A 178 -3.10 -3.66 30.19
C GLU A 178 -3.79 -5.03 30.10
N GLY A 179 -3.02 -6.10 29.81
CA GLY A 179 -3.53 -7.46 29.71
C GLY A 179 -4.19 -7.81 28.38
N ILE A 180 -3.98 -7.01 27.33
CA ILE A 180 -4.55 -7.22 25.99
C ILE A 180 -3.45 -7.68 25.02
N ASP A 181 -3.62 -8.88 24.48
CA ASP A 181 -2.68 -9.53 23.57
C ASP A 181 -3.11 -9.40 22.10
N ALA A 182 -2.66 -8.33 21.44
CA ALA A 182 -3.04 -7.98 20.06
C ALA A 182 -2.16 -8.67 19.00
N GLU A 183 -2.80 -9.33 18.04
CA GLU A 183 -2.14 -9.82 16.83
C GLU A 183 -2.02 -8.70 15.80
N ILE A 184 -0.81 -8.42 15.32
CA ILE A 184 -0.54 -7.31 14.39
C ILE A 184 -0.17 -7.88 13.03
N ILE A 185 -0.91 -7.46 12.01
CA ILE A 185 -0.74 -7.89 10.61
C ILE A 185 -0.41 -6.68 9.75
N ASP A 186 0.70 -6.77 9.02
CA ASP A 186 1.01 -5.90 7.89
C ASP A 186 0.56 -6.60 6.60
N PRO A 187 -0.42 -6.07 5.86
CA PRO A 187 -0.90 -6.71 4.64
C PRO A 187 0.14 -6.72 3.52
N ARG A 188 1.13 -5.80 3.53
CA ARG A 188 2.16 -5.55 2.49
C ARG A 188 1.62 -5.16 1.11
N THR A 189 0.62 -5.87 0.63
CA THR A 189 -0.03 -5.75 -0.68
C THR A 189 -1.53 -5.56 -0.46
N LEU A 190 -2.11 -4.60 -1.18
CA LEU A 190 -3.56 -4.37 -1.19
C LEU A 190 -4.22 -5.06 -2.38
N VAL A 191 -3.50 -5.17 -3.50
CA VAL A 191 -3.96 -5.89 -4.69
C VAL A 191 -2.83 -6.76 -5.23
N PRO A 192 -2.91 -8.10 -5.11
CA PRO A 192 -3.91 -8.86 -4.36
C PRO A 192 -3.71 -8.78 -2.83
N LEU A 193 -4.81 -8.74 -2.07
CA LEU A 193 -4.81 -8.81 -0.61
C LEU A 193 -4.70 -10.27 -0.14
N ASP A 194 -3.85 -10.52 0.86
CA ASP A 194 -3.81 -11.80 1.59
C ASP A 194 -5.00 -11.90 2.57
N ARG A 195 -6.16 -12.28 2.03
CA ARG A 195 -7.39 -12.45 2.81
C ARG A 195 -7.26 -13.57 3.83
N ASP A 196 -6.59 -14.66 3.47
CA ASP A 196 -6.54 -15.89 4.28
C ASP A 196 -5.80 -15.66 5.61
N THR A 197 -4.68 -14.93 5.58
CA THR A 197 -3.96 -14.56 6.81
C THR A 197 -4.85 -13.75 7.76
N ILE A 198 -5.63 -12.80 7.24
CA ILE A 198 -6.54 -11.97 8.04
C ILE A 198 -7.71 -12.81 8.57
N ILE A 199 -8.35 -13.62 7.72
CA ILE A 199 -9.46 -14.50 8.09
C ILE A 199 -9.05 -15.44 9.23
N ASN A 200 -7.92 -16.12 9.08
CA ASN A 200 -7.42 -17.08 10.08
C ASN A 200 -7.09 -16.39 11.41
N SER A 201 -6.53 -15.18 11.36
CA SER A 201 -6.29 -14.36 12.54
C SER A 201 -7.59 -13.99 13.24
N VAL A 202 -8.59 -13.50 12.51
CA VAL A 202 -9.89 -13.09 13.07
C VAL A 202 -10.65 -14.28 13.64
N LYS A 203 -10.63 -15.45 13.01
CA LYS A 203 -11.26 -16.67 13.57
C LYS A 203 -10.71 -17.02 14.96
N LYS A 204 -9.43 -16.73 15.19
CA LYS A 204 -8.76 -16.93 16.49
C LYS A 204 -9.07 -15.82 17.49
N THR A 205 -8.96 -14.56 17.08
CA THR A 205 -9.05 -13.40 18.00
C THR A 205 -10.46 -12.87 18.20
N ARG A 206 -11.38 -13.22 17.29
CA ARG A 206 -12.81 -12.88 17.30
C ARG A 206 -13.11 -11.38 17.18
N LYS A 207 -12.09 -10.54 16.97
CA LYS A 207 -12.21 -9.07 16.87
C LYS A 207 -11.26 -8.55 15.83
N LEU A 208 -11.68 -7.55 15.06
CA LEU A 208 -10.86 -6.92 14.02
C LEU A 208 -10.92 -5.39 14.11
N LEU A 209 -9.74 -4.78 14.15
CA LEU A 209 -9.50 -3.37 13.88
C LEU A 209 -8.63 -3.24 12.63
N ILE A 210 -9.03 -2.41 11.67
CA ILE A 210 -8.23 -2.07 10.50
C ILE A 210 -7.79 -0.62 10.62
N VAL A 211 -6.50 -0.36 10.46
CA VAL A 211 -5.89 0.98 10.58
C VAL A 211 -5.27 1.35 9.25
N ASP A 212 -5.73 2.44 8.64
CA ASP A 212 -5.25 2.95 7.36
C ASP A 212 -5.14 4.47 7.42
N GLU A 213 -4.12 5.05 6.79
CA GLU A 213 -3.95 6.51 6.76
C GLU A 213 -4.74 7.18 5.62
N GLY A 214 -5.37 6.39 4.75
CA GLY A 214 -6.35 6.87 3.78
C GLY A 214 -7.59 7.44 4.44
N TYR A 215 -8.41 8.13 3.64
CA TYR A 215 -9.70 8.62 4.10
C TYR A 215 -10.64 7.47 4.45
N GLU A 216 -11.46 7.67 5.47
CA GLU A 216 -12.40 6.65 5.92
C GLU A 216 -13.43 6.27 4.83
N ARG A 217 -13.92 7.26 4.08
CA ARG A 217 -14.91 7.05 3.03
C ARG A 217 -14.26 6.42 1.80
N CYS A 218 -14.84 5.32 1.32
CA CYS A 218 -14.34 4.57 0.17
C CYS A 218 -12.86 4.18 0.28
N GLY A 219 -12.35 4.07 1.52
CA GLY A 219 -10.96 3.75 1.81
C GLY A 219 -10.68 2.25 1.79
N VAL A 220 -9.39 1.90 1.79
CA VAL A 220 -8.91 0.52 1.79
C VAL A 220 -9.42 -0.26 3.01
N ALA A 221 -9.53 0.40 4.16
CA ALA A 221 -10.06 -0.23 5.37
C ALA A 221 -11.50 -0.74 5.20
N ALA A 222 -12.32 -0.08 4.37
CA ALA A 222 -13.67 -0.55 4.07
C ALA A 222 -13.65 -1.83 3.23
N GLU A 223 -12.80 -1.85 2.20
CA GLU A 223 -12.65 -3.02 1.31
C GLU A 223 -12.06 -4.23 2.06
N ILE A 224 -11.04 -4.04 2.90
CA ILE A 224 -10.51 -5.12 3.73
C ILE A 224 -11.61 -5.70 4.63
N ALA A 225 -12.39 -4.84 5.30
CA ALA A 225 -13.48 -5.30 6.17
C ALA A 225 -14.54 -6.09 5.40
N MET A 226 -15.05 -5.52 4.29
CA MET A 226 -16.14 -6.12 3.53
C MET A 226 -15.71 -7.36 2.75
N SER A 227 -14.49 -7.38 2.22
CA SER A 227 -13.99 -8.50 1.44
C SER A 227 -13.87 -9.78 2.25
N ILE A 228 -13.74 -9.73 3.58
CA ILE A 228 -13.64 -10.93 4.43
C ILE A 228 -14.89 -11.18 5.29
N LEU A 229 -15.82 -10.22 5.37
CA LEU A 229 -16.91 -10.24 6.35
C LEU A 229 -17.71 -11.55 6.28
N GLY A 230 -18.04 -12.02 5.08
CA GLY A 230 -18.78 -13.28 4.89
C GLY A 230 -18.07 -14.50 5.47
N ASP A 231 -16.73 -14.53 5.44
CA ASP A 231 -15.92 -15.66 5.91
C ASP A 231 -15.72 -15.67 7.44
N VAL A 232 -15.91 -14.53 8.09
CA VAL A 232 -15.65 -14.35 9.53
C VAL A 232 -16.89 -13.96 10.34
N PHE A 233 -18.04 -13.72 9.71
CA PHE A 233 -19.24 -13.17 10.35
C PHE A 233 -19.61 -13.90 11.65
N TYR A 234 -19.67 -15.23 11.62
CA TYR A 234 -20.02 -16.06 12.79
C TYR A 234 -18.92 -16.19 13.85
N TYR A 235 -17.71 -15.71 13.56
CA TYR A 235 -16.58 -15.73 14.48
C TYR A 235 -16.40 -14.41 15.24
N LEU A 236 -17.02 -13.33 14.76
CA LEU A 236 -16.87 -12.00 15.34
C LEU A 236 -17.71 -11.84 16.62
N ASP A 237 -17.07 -11.45 17.72
CA ASP A 237 -17.75 -11.05 18.96
C ASP A 237 -18.19 -9.59 18.93
N LEU A 238 -17.60 -8.77 18.05
CA LEU A 238 -17.89 -7.35 17.87
C LEU A 238 -17.84 -6.97 16.38
N PRO A 239 -18.56 -5.91 15.97
CA PRO A 239 -18.44 -5.38 14.60
C PRO A 239 -16.99 -4.99 14.29
N ILE A 240 -16.56 -5.25 13.04
CA ILE A 240 -15.26 -4.79 12.54
C ILE A 240 -15.18 -3.26 12.67
N LYS A 241 -14.09 -2.77 13.25
CA LYS A 241 -13.81 -1.33 13.37
C LYS A 241 -12.74 -0.90 12.37
N ARG A 242 -12.85 0.36 11.94
CA ARG A 242 -11.91 1.01 11.03
C ARG A 242 -11.43 2.30 11.69
N LEU A 243 -10.12 2.48 11.73
CA LEU A 243 -9.46 3.72 12.15
C LEU A 243 -8.78 4.30 10.92
N ALA A 244 -9.28 5.45 10.47
CA ALA A 244 -8.82 6.09 9.24
C ALA A 244 -8.83 7.61 9.36
N THR A 245 -8.18 8.28 8.41
CA THR A 245 -8.19 9.74 8.33
C THR A 245 -9.62 10.24 8.12
N ALA A 246 -9.99 11.27 8.87
CA ALA A 246 -11.31 11.87 8.78
C ALA A 246 -11.57 12.47 7.38
N ASN A 247 -12.84 12.58 7.00
CA ASN A 247 -13.26 12.96 5.65
C ASN A 247 -13.19 14.49 5.41
N PHE A 248 -12.05 15.09 5.67
CA PHE A 248 -11.74 16.49 5.38
C PHE A 248 -10.31 16.65 4.86
N PRO A 249 -9.99 17.75 4.14
CA PRO A 249 -8.64 18.02 3.68
C PRO A 249 -7.65 18.16 4.85
N LEU A 250 -6.47 17.55 4.76
CA LEU A 250 -5.51 17.56 5.87
C LEU A 250 -5.06 19.01 6.18
N PRO A 251 -5.11 19.44 7.45
CA PRO A 251 -4.71 20.77 7.85
C PRO A 251 -3.18 20.90 7.85
N PHE A 252 -2.70 22.14 7.79
CA PHE A 252 -1.26 22.45 7.92
C PHE A 252 -0.80 22.44 9.38
N SER A 253 -1.64 22.90 10.31
CA SER A 253 -1.26 23.11 11.72
C SER A 253 -0.96 21.77 12.41
N PRO A 254 0.21 21.61 13.06
CA PRO A 254 0.57 20.37 13.78
C PRO A 254 -0.39 19.97 14.90
N ALA A 255 -1.17 20.89 15.44
CA ALA A 255 -2.17 20.58 16.47
C ALA A 255 -3.48 20.03 15.86
N LEU A 256 -3.71 20.28 14.56
CA LEU A 256 -4.88 19.82 13.83
C LEU A 256 -4.58 18.62 12.92
N GLU A 257 -3.32 18.46 12.48
CA GLU A 257 -2.81 17.33 11.69
C GLU A 257 -2.70 16.07 12.57
#